data_AF-A0A176S6G1-F1
#
_entry.id   AF-A0A176S6G1-F1
#
_cell.length_a   1.000
_cell.length_b   1.000
_cell.length_c   1.000
_cell.angle_alpha   90.00
_cell.angle_beta   90.00
_cell.angle_gamma   90.00
#
_symmetry.space_group_name_H-M   'P 1'
#
loop_
_entity.id
_entity.type
_entity.pdbx_description
1 polymer ?
#
loop_
_entity_poly.entity_id
_entity_poly.type
_entity_poly.pdbx_seq_one_letter_code
_entity_poly.pdbx_strand_id
1 'polypeptide(L)'
;MDRDQDGVPDYRDSCPDTPPGIKVKPNGCPVLDDPIHDEPTPLPYRYSDNGDGTITDNRTGLIWLKNANCFGRQTWDKAKEVVAKLTDGKCDLNDGSKVGDWHLPTIYELGKMVDDKYEKPSLSNAAGTGQWKKEDAFLGVQSNSYWSSTMYTNIPDNALFVNFNDGLIGSYTLKTVTLYVWPVRGR
;
A
#
# COMPACT_ATOMS: atom_id res chain seq x y z
N MET A 1 17.65 -46.09 20.05
CA MET A 1 17.46 -46.44 18.63
C MET A 1 17.02 -45.15 17.96
N ASP A 2 17.59 -44.86 16.81
CA ASP A 2 17.31 -43.73 15.93
C ASP A 2 17.18 -44.38 14.56
N ARG A 3 15.93 -44.53 14.10
CA ARG A 3 15.57 -45.40 12.97
C ARG A 3 15.83 -44.76 11.62
N ASP A 4 15.58 -43.47 11.51
CA ASP A 4 15.73 -42.68 10.28
C ASP A 4 17.07 -41.93 10.22
N GLN A 5 17.87 -41.97 11.29
CA GLN A 5 19.24 -41.46 11.37
C GLN A 5 19.32 -39.94 11.18
N ASP A 6 18.31 -39.23 11.66
CA ASP A 6 18.25 -37.77 11.64
C ASP A 6 18.99 -37.11 12.83
N GLY A 7 19.42 -37.92 13.82
CA GLY A 7 20.10 -37.50 15.04
C GLY A 7 19.20 -37.36 16.27
N VAL A 8 17.90 -37.70 16.16
CA VAL A 8 16.92 -37.69 17.24
C VAL A 8 16.47 -39.13 17.56
N PRO A 9 16.60 -39.62 18.81
CA PRO A 9 16.17 -40.97 19.15
C PRO A 9 14.64 -41.17 19.03
N ASP A 10 14.19 -42.33 18.56
CA ASP A 10 12.78 -42.70 18.29
C ASP A 10 11.80 -42.29 19.42
N TYR A 11 12.21 -42.39 20.68
CA TYR A 11 11.34 -42.08 21.83
C TYR A 11 11.10 -40.57 22.04
N ARG A 12 11.86 -39.71 21.36
CA ARG A 12 11.73 -38.24 21.32
C ARG A 12 11.38 -37.72 19.93
N ASP A 13 11.30 -38.61 18.96
CA ASP A 13 11.06 -38.27 17.58
C ASP A 13 9.55 -38.28 17.29
N SER A 14 9.07 -37.11 16.89
CA SER A 14 7.67 -36.90 16.49
C SER A 14 7.46 -37.09 14.98
N CYS A 15 8.54 -37.22 14.21
CA CYS A 15 8.58 -37.31 12.76
C CYS A 15 9.53 -38.47 12.32
N PRO A 16 9.11 -39.73 12.52
CA PRO A 16 9.98 -40.93 12.48
C PRO A 16 10.49 -41.38 11.10
N ASP A 17 10.31 -40.54 10.07
CA ASP A 17 10.66 -40.83 8.67
C ASP A 17 11.36 -39.61 8.03
N THR A 18 12.20 -38.92 8.81
CA THR A 18 12.93 -37.74 8.33
C THR A 18 14.15 -38.15 7.50
N PRO A 19 14.31 -37.63 6.26
CA PRO A 19 15.44 -38.00 5.43
C PRO A 19 16.80 -37.62 6.06
N PRO A 20 17.80 -38.53 6.01
CA PRO A 20 19.13 -38.25 6.54
C PRO A 20 19.76 -36.99 5.91
N GLY A 21 20.31 -36.11 6.75
CA GLY A 21 21.00 -34.89 6.32
C GLY A 21 20.11 -33.63 6.27
N ILE A 22 18.82 -33.75 6.56
CA ILE A 22 17.93 -32.60 6.81
C ILE A 22 18.18 -32.06 8.21
N LYS A 23 18.17 -30.73 8.37
CA LYS A 23 18.21 -30.11 9.71
C LYS A 23 16.88 -30.36 10.39
N VAL A 24 16.91 -30.99 11.55
CA VAL A 24 15.73 -31.29 12.36
C VAL A 24 15.71 -30.48 13.65
N LYS A 25 14.51 -30.27 14.18
CA LYS A 25 14.29 -29.70 15.52
C LYS A 25 14.58 -30.78 16.58
N PRO A 26 14.67 -30.41 17.89
CA PRO A 26 14.91 -31.38 18.97
C PRO A 26 13.86 -32.51 19.10
N ASN A 27 12.73 -32.40 18.40
CA ASN A 27 11.65 -33.39 18.33
C ASN A 27 11.66 -34.20 17.02
N GLY A 28 12.73 -34.17 16.23
CA GLY A 28 12.92 -34.98 15.00
C GLY A 28 12.17 -34.46 13.77
N CYS A 29 11.34 -33.42 13.91
CA CYS A 29 10.66 -32.86 12.76
C CYS A 29 11.56 -31.91 11.95
N PRO A 30 11.47 -31.92 10.60
CA PRO A 30 12.22 -31.01 9.75
C PRO A 30 12.09 -29.55 10.17
N VAL A 31 13.21 -28.83 10.18
CA VAL A 31 13.22 -27.37 10.15
C VAL A 31 12.78 -26.99 8.74
N LEU A 32 11.50 -26.68 8.58
CA LEU A 32 11.03 -26.00 7.38
C LEU A 32 11.74 -24.65 7.34
N ASP A 33 12.75 -24.53 6.50
CA ASP A 33 13.31 -23.24 6.09
C ASP A 33 12.32 -22.59 5.11
N ASP A 34 11.06 -22.44 5.52
CA ASP A 34 10.04 -21.75 4.74
C ASP A 34 9.95 -20.30 5.22
N PRO A 35 10.08 -19.30 4.33
CA PRO A 35 9.82 -17.90 4.63
C PRO A 35 8.31 -17.63 4.71
N ILE A 36 7.51 -18.58 5.21
CA ILE A 36 6.06 -18.46 5.33
C ILE A 36 5.61 -19.23 6.59
N HIS A 37 5.91 -18.66 7.76
CA HIS A 37 5.10 -18.91 8.94
C HIS A 37 3.96 -17.89 8.97
N ASP A 38 2.76 -18.40 9.18
CA ASP A 38 1.42 -17.81 9.07
C ASP A 38 1.10 -16.70 10.11
N GLU A 39 2.06 -15.82 10.40
CA GLU A 39 1.82 -14.47 10.91
C GLU A 39 2.55 -13.48 10.00
N PRO A 40 1.98 -12.33 9.64
CA PRO A 40 2.71 -11.35 8.85
C PRO A 40 3.88 -10.85 9.69
N THR A 41 5.09 -11.36 9.43
CA THR A 41 6.32 -10.63 9.81
C THR A 41 6.12 -9.21 9.33
N PRO A 42 6.15 -8.20 10.23
CA PRO A 42 5.95 -6.82 9.81
C PRO A 42 6.94 -6.54 8.69
N LEU A 43 6.43 -6.25 7.50
CA LEU A 43 7.30 -5.86 6.39
C LEU A 43 8.12 -4.67 6.89
N PRO A 44 9.45 -4.64 6.64
CA PRO A 44 10.32 -3.60 7.20
C PRO A 44 9.96 -2.19 6.70
N TYR A 45 9.13 -2.12 5.66
CA TYR A 45 8.61 -0.89 5.09
C TYR A 45 7.08 -0.89 5.09
N ARG A 46 6.48 0.26 5.41
CA ARG A 46 5.06 0.53 5.16
C ARG A 46 4.79 0.67 3.66
N TYR A 47 5.67 1.37 2.95
CA TYR A 47 5.56 1.59 1.52
C TYR A 47 6.73 0.92 0.79
N SER A 48 6.41 -0.06 -0.05
CA SER A 48 7.38 -0.75 -0.91
C SER A 48 7.31 -0.21 -2.33
N ASP A 49 8.44 0.24 -2.86
CA ASP A 49 8.57 0.59 -4.27
C ASP A 49 8.70 -0.67 -5.13
N ASN A 50 7.80 -0.82 -6.10
CA ASN A 50 7.78 -1.98 -6.98
C ASN A 50 8.71 -1.81 -8.19
N GLY A 51 9.32 -0.63 -8.38
CA GLY A 51 10.24 -0.35 -9.49
C GLY A 51 9.55 -0.17 -10.85
N ASP A 52 8.22 -0.15 -10.88
CA ASP A 52 7.36 -0.07 -12.07
C ASP A 52 6.48 1.19 -12.09
N GLY A 53 6.84 2.19 -11.26
CA GLY A 53 6.03 3.41 -11.08
C GLY A 53 4.90 3.26 -10.06
N THR A 54 4.80 2.11 -9.37
CA THR A 54 3.81 1.88 -8.32
C THR A 54 4.45 1.65 -6.94
N ILE A 55 3.69 1.98 -5.89
CA ILE A 55 4.08 1.79 -4.50
C ILE A 55 3.03 0.94 -3.81
N THR A 56 3.44 -0.17 -3.20
CA THR A 56 2.57 -1.02 -2.38
C THR A 56 2.53 -0.48 -0.95
N ASP A 57 1.33 -0.17 -0.43
CA ASP A 57 1.12 0.03 1.02
C ASP A 57 0.93 -1.34 1.69
N ASN A 58 2.00 -1.83 2.32
CA ASN A 58 2.06 -3.14 2.96
C ASN A 58 1.10 -3.30 4.14
N ARG A 59 0.58 -2.19 4.68
CA ARG A 59 -0.43 -2.24 5.74
C ARG A 59 -1.83 -2.53 5.21
N THR A 60 -2.13 -2.07 4.00
CA THR A 60 -3.48 -2.15 3.41
C THR A 60 -3.58 -3.09 2.22
N GLY A 61 -2.45 -3.45 1.60
CA GLY A 61 -2.38 -4.17 0.34
C GLY A 61 -2.72 -3.31 -0.89
N LEU A 62 -3.02 -2.02 -0.70
CA LEU A 62 -3.34 -1.11 -1.80
C LEU A 62 -2.07 -0.75 -2.58
N ILE A 63 -2.23 -0.56 -3.89
CA ILE A 63 -1.16 -0.12 -4.78
C ILE A 63 -1.47 1.31 -5.21
N TRP A 64 -0.53 2.20 -4.97
CA TRP A 64 -0.62 3.63 -5.22
C TRP A 64 0.26 4.02 -6.40
N LEU A 65 -0.17 5.01 -7.18
CA LEU A 65 0.71 5.64 -8.17
C LEU A 65 1.86 6.34 -7.43
N LYS A 66 3.10 6.06 -7.82
CA LYS A 66 4.29 6.64 -7.17
C LYS A 66 4.34 8.15 -7.32
N ASN A 67 3.95 8.68 -8.48
CA ASN A 67 3.85 10.12 -8.73
C ASN A 67 2.47 10.66 -8.34
N ALA A 68 2.37 11.19 -7.13
CA ALA A 68 1.16 11.76 -6.54
C ALA A 68 0.63 13.01 -7.27
N ASN A 69 1.41 13.59 -8.19
CA ASN A 69 1.04 14.80 -8.92
C ASN A 69 1.04 14.59 -10.44
N CYS A 70 0.90 13.35 -10.92
CA CYS A 70 0.87 13.09 -12.36
C CYS A 70 -0.26 13.88 -13.08
N PHE A 71 -1.42 14.03 -12.44
CA PHE A 71 -2.59 14.68 -13.03
C PHE A 71 -2.78 16.15 -12.63
N GLY A 72 -1.97 16.67 -11.70
CA GLY A 72 -2.19 17.99 -11.13
C GLY A 72 -3.55 18.12 -10.43
N ARG A 73 -4.11 19.33 -10.46
CA ARG A 73 -5.42 19.65 -9.90
C ARG A 73 -6.52 19.44 -10.94
N GLN A 74 -7.57 18.71 -10.59
CA GLN A 74 -8.71 18.40 -11.46
C GLN A 74 -10.04 18.64 -10.74
N THR A 75 -11.10 18.92 -11.50
CA THR A 75 -12.47 18.84 -10.96
C THR A 75 -12.82 17.40 -10.63
N TRP A 76 -13.81 17.18 -9.78
CA TRP A 76 -14.10 15.85 -9.24
C TRP A 76 -14.49 14.82 -10.32
N ASP A 77 -15.37 15.20 -11.25
CA ASP A 77 -15.77 14.32 -12.36
C ASP A 77 -14.59 14.06 -13.30
N LYS A 78 -13.77 15.08 -13.57
CA LYS A 78 -12.59 14.93 -14.41
C LYS A 78 -11.54 14.03 -13.75
N ALA A 79 -11.36 14.14 -12.44
CA ALA A 79 -10.46 13.29 -11.66
C ALA A 79 -10.84 11.81 -11.83
N LYS A 80 -12.12 11.46 -11.71
CA LYS A 80 -12.59 10.08 -11.96
C LYS A 80 -12.31 9.61 -13.38
N GLU A 81 -12.57 10.47 -14.36
CA GLU A 81 -12.36 10.15 -15.77
C GLU A 81 -10.87 9.90 -16.11
N VAL A 82 -9.97 10.77 -15.64
CA VAL A 82 -8.54 10.65 -15.98
C VAL A 82 -7.90 9.45 -15.28
N VAL A 83 -8.31 9.15 -14.05
CA VAL A 83 -7.79 7.99 -13.31
C VAL A 83 -8.27 6.68 -13.94
N ALA A 84 -9.55 6.58 -14.31
CA ALA A 84 -10.07 5.38 -14.98
C ALA A 84 -9.37 5.10 -16.33
N LYS A 85 -8.78 6.12 -16.96
CA LYS A 85 -8.02 6.04 -18.21
C LYS A 85 -6.50 5.94 -18.01
N LEU A 86 -6.03 5.87 -16.76
CA LEU A 86 -4.62 5.62 -16.45
C LEU A 86 -4.26 4.19 -16.86
N THR A 87 -3.11 4.06 -17.51
CA THR A 87 -2.59 2.81 -18.05
C THR A 87 -1.07 2.83 -17.99
N ASP A 88 -0.47 1.67 -18.21
CA ASP A 88 0.94 1.50 -18.52
C ASP A 88 1.44 2.53 -19.55
N GLY A 89 2.70 2.97 -19.38
CA GLY A 89 3.35 3.98 -20.22
C GLY A 89 2.96 5.44 -19.92
N LYS A 90 2.10 5.70 -18.93
CA LYS A 90 1.79 7.05 -18.43
C LYS A 90 2.29 7.21 -17.00
N CYS A 91 2.59 8.44 -16.58
CA CYS A 91 3.01 8.71 -15.20
C CYS A 91 4.21 7.87 -14.72
N ASP A 92 5.11 7.53 -15.64
CA ASP A 92 6.25 6.64 -15.41
C ASP A 92 5.87 5.20 -15.00
N LEU A 93 4.63 4.77 -15.32
CA LEU A 93 4.19 3.39 -15.12
C LEU A 93 4.82 2.45 -16.15
N ASN A 94 5.28 1.31 -15.64
CA ASN A 94 5.71 0.14 -16.40
C ASN A 94 5.17 -1.14 -15.71
N ASP A 95 3.88 -1.10 -15.35
CA ASP A 95 3.21 -2.07 -14.49
C ASP A 95 2.21 -2.96 -15.25
N GLY A 96 2.09 -2.78 -16.57
CA GLY A 96 1.16 -3.51 -17.43
C GLY A 96 -0.32 -3.16 -17.21
N SER A 97 -0.62 -2.08 -16.49
CA SER A 97 -2.01 -1.67 -16.21
C SER A 97 -2.78 -1.24 -17.46
N LYS A 98 -4.08 -1.53 -17.45
CA LYS A 98 -5.05 -1.26 -18.51
C LYS A 98 -6.12 -0.29 -18.02
N VAL A 99 -6.91 0.21 -18.97
CA VAL A 99 -8.04 1.10 -18.67
C VAL A 99 -8.99 0.40 -17.71
N GLY A 100 -9.32 1.09 -16.61
CA GLY A 100 -10.19 0.56 -15.55
C GLY A 100 -9.46 -0.11 -14.39
N ASP A 101 -8.14 -0.35 -14.49
CA ASP A 101 -7.38 -0.96 -13.38
C ASP A 101 -7.18 0.02 -12.22
N TRP A 102 -7.16 1.32 -12.52
CA TRP A 102 -6.97 2.39 -11.54
C TRP A 102 -8.28 3.11 -11.22
N HIS A 103 -8.47 3.46 -9.96
CA HIS A 103 -9.60 4.27 -9.50
C HIS A 103 -9.17 5.44 -8.62
N LEU A 104 -10.02 6.47 -8.58
CA LEU A 104 -9.88 7.54 -7.61
C LEU A 104 -10.22 6.98 -6.22
N PRO A 105 -9.35 7.12 -5.21
CA PRO A 105 -9.51 6.45 -3.91
C PRO A 105 -10.80 6.90 -3.24
N THR A 106 -11.47 5.99 -2.56
CA THR A 106 -12.51 6.34 -1.60
C THR A 106 -11.92 7.14 -0.44
N ILE A 107 -12.76 7.83 0.33
CA ILE A 107 -12.30 8.59 1.50
C ILE A 107 -11.62 7.68 2.52
N TYR A 108 -12.02 6.41 2.59
CA TYR A 108 -11.43 5.41 3.47
C TYR A 108 -10.04 4.99 2.98
N GLU A 109 -9.87 4.67 1.70
CA GLU A 109 -8.56 4.32 1.13
C GLU A 109 -7.57 5.47 1.27
N LEU A 110 -7.96 6.69 0.90
CA LEU A 110 -7.10 7.86 0.99
C LEU A 110 -6.78 8.21 2.46
N GLY A 111 -7.75 8.06 3.35
CA GLY A 111 -7.56 8.22 4.79
C GLY A 111 -6.55 7.23 5.38
N LYS A 112 -6.34 6.05 4.78
CA LYS A 112 -5.29 5.11 5.22
C LYS A 112 -3.88 5.60 4.91
N MET A 113 -3.69 6.63 4.08
CA MET A 113 -2.36 7.19 3.88
C MET A 113 -1.97 8.14 5.03
N VAL A 114 -2.97 8.82 5.62
CA VAL A 114 -2.75 9.83 6.67
C VAL A 114 -2.02 9.23 7.87
N ASP A 115 -1.03 9.97 8.35
CA ASP A 115 -0.37 9.77 9.64
C ASP A 115 -0.52 11.06 10.43
N ASP A 116 -1.28 11.02 11.51
CA ASP A 116 -1.71 12.16 12.31
C ASP A 116 -0.59 12.76 13.17
N LYS A 117 0.56 12.07 13.26
CA LYS A 117 1.78 12.58 13.90
C LYS A 117 2.48 13.64 13.07
N TYR A 118 2.11 13.76 11.80
CA TYR A 118 2.84 14.50 10.79
C TYR A 118 1.94 15.57 10.16
N GLU A 119 2.57 16.65 9.71
CA GLU A 119 1.92 17.72 8.96
C GLU A 119 2.84 18.18 7.84
N LYS A 120 2.25 18.74 6.78
CA LYS A 120 2.98 19.31 5.63
C LYS A 120 4.06 18.39 4.99
N PRO A 121 3.72 17.16 4.54
CA PRO A 121 2.40 16.56 4.53
C PRO A 121 2.17 15.60 5.72
N SER A 122 0.92 15.29 6.04
CA SER A 122 0.50 14.30 7.04
C SER A 122 0.69 12.86 6.52
N LEU A 123 1.94 12.49 6.25
CA LEU A 123 2.33 11.25 5.61
C LEU A 123 3.63 10.74 6.23
N SER A 124 3.70 9.42 6.49
CA SER A 124 4.94 8.80 6.95
C SER A 124 5.90 8.50 5.80
N ASN A 125 7.18 8.32 6.12
CA ASN A 125 8.18 7.80 5.21
C ASN A 125 7.92 6.34 4.81
N ALA A 126 8.77 5.80 3.93
CA ALA A 126 8.69 4.43 3.43
C ALA A 126 8.69 3.39 4.54
N ALA A 127 9.51 3.60 5.58
CA ALA A 127 9.57 2.70 6.73
C ALA A 127 8.32 2.77 7.64
N GLY A 128 7.51 3.83 7.54
CA GLY A 128 6.38 4.08 8.44
C GLY A 128 6.79 4.51 9.85
N THR A 129 8.06 4.88 10.05
CA THR A 129 8.64 5.21 11.36
C THR A 129 9.01 6.68 11.51
N GLY A 130 8.92 7.46 10.43
CA GLY A 130 9.30 8.86 10.40
C GLY A 130 8.42 9.70 9.46
N GLN A 131 8.60 11.02 9.51
CA GLN A 131 7.96 11.99 8.62
C GLN A 131 8.40 11.75 7.17
N TRP A 132 7.46 11.77 6.22
CA TRP A 132 7.78 11.71 4.80
C TRP A 132 8.66 12.90 4.38
N LYS A 133 9.64 12.63 3.51
CA LYS A 133 10.49 13.66 2.88
C LYS A 133 10.34 13.58 1.38
N LYS A 134 10.59 14.70 0.71
CA LYS A 134 10.57 14.79 -0.75
C LYS A 134 11.36 13.63 -1.37
N GLU A 135 10.70 12.90 -2.27
CA GLU A 135 11.27 11.77 -3.04
C GLU A 135 11.65 10.53 -2.20
N ASP A 136 11.05 10.37 -1.02
CA ASP A 136 11.13 9.12 -0.24
C ASP A 136 10.25 8.02 -0.89
N ALA A 137 9.15 7.56 -0.27
CA ALA A 137 8.29 6.55 -0.88
C ALA A 137 7.58 7.06 -2.17
N PHE A 138 7.22 8.34 -2.19
CA PHE A 138 6.36 8.93 -3.22
C PHE A 138 7.01 10.17 -3.84
N LEU A 139 6.69 10.42 -5.10
CA LEU A 139 7.09 11.59 -5.86
C LEU A 139 5.93 12.59 -5.93
N GLY A 140 6.27 13.87 -6.00
CA GLY A 140 5.29 14.92 -6.29
C GLY A 140 4.21 15.13 -5.21
N VAL A 141 4.35 14.57 -4.01
CA VAL A 141 3.36 14.78 -2.93
C VAL A 141 3.20 16.27 -2.63
N GLN A 142 1.94 16.72 -2.57
CA GLN A 142 1.58 18.08 -2.26
C GLN A 142 1.03 18.14 -0.84
N SER A 143 1.47 19.10 -0.04
CA SER A 143 0.88 19.40 1.26
C SER A 143 -0.44 20.16 1.08
N ASN A 144 -1.44 19.50 0.48
CA ASN A 144 -2.70 20.11 0.04
C ASN A 144 -3.83 19.07 0.00
N SER A 145 -4.98 19.48 -0.52
CA SER A 145 -6.19 18.66 -0.61
C SER A 145 -6.18 17.73 -1.83
N TYR A 146 -6.54 16.47 -1.59
CA TYR A 146 -6.65 15.41 -2.59
C TYR A 146 -8.07 14.87 -2.65
N TRP A 147 -8.61 14.78 -3.86
CA TRP A 147 -9.96 14.25 -4.07
C TRP A 147 -10.07 12.80 -3.62
N SER A 148 -11.21 12.47 -3.01
CA SER A 148 -11.70 11.10 -2.94
C SER A 148 -12.86 10.90 -3.92
N SER A 149 -13.17 9.65 -4.27
CA SER A 149 -14.34 9.28 -5.08
C SER A 149 -15.66 9.29 -4.31
N THR A 150 -15.61 9.53 -3.00
CA THR A 150 -16.76 9.53 -2.10
C THR A 150 -17.54 10.85 -2.18
N MET A 151 -18.85 10.76 -2.40
CA MET A 151 -19.74 11.92 -2.40
C MET A 151 -20.11 12.34 -0.98
N TYR A 152 -20.44 13.62 -0.79
CA TYR A 152 -21.05 14.08 0.46
C TYR A 152 -22.57 13.95 0.37
N THR A 153 -23.15 13.02 1.12
CA THR A 153 -24.57 12.62 0.96
C THR A 153 -25.56 13.74 1.28
N ASN A 154 -25.19 14.69 2.14
CA ASN A 154 -26.08 15.79 2.53
C ASN A 154 -26.13 16.92 1.49
N ILE A 155 -25.09 17.08 0.66
CA ILE A 155 -25.01 18.12 -0.38
C ILE A 155 -24.47 17.44 -1.64
N PRO A 156 -25.34 16.95 -2.56
CA PRO A 156 -24.94 16.14 -3.71
C PRO A 156 -23.94 16.81 -4.67
N ASP A 157 -23.89 18.14 -4.69
CA ASP A 157 -22.93 18.92 -5.48
C ASP A 157 -21.52 18.91 -4.89
N ASN A 158 -21.36 18.39 -3.67
CA ASN A 158 -20.09 18.29 -2.97
C ASN A 158 -19.54 16.86 -2.98
N ALA A 159 -18.22 16.77 -2.86
CA ALA A 159 -17.50 15.53 -2.66
C ALA A 159 -16.51 15.64 -1.50
N LEU A 160 -16.13 14.48 -0.95
CA LEU A 160 -15.18 14.39 0.16
C LEU A 160 -13.74 14.41 -0.35
N PHE A 161 -12.83 14.97 0.44
CA PHE A 161 -11.41 15.00 0.20
C PHE A 161 -10.62 14.81 1.50
N VAL A 162 -9.32 14.55 1.35
CA VAL A 162 -8.35 14.55 2.46
C VAL A 162 -7.41 15.73 2.30
N ASN A 163 -7.17 16.48 3.37
CA ASN A 163 -6.17 17.54 3.38
C ASN A 163 -4.86 17.00 3.96
N PHE A 164 -3.84 16.81 3.12
CA PHE A 164 -2.53 16.37 3.58
C PHE A 164 -1.71 17.48 4.22
N ASN A 165 -2.17 18.74 4.24
CA ASN A 165 -1.48 19.78 5.00
C ASN A 165 -1.54 19.51 6.51
N ASP A 166 -2.71 19.09 7.02
CA ASP A 166 -3.03 18.95 8.44
C ASP A 166 -3.65 17.60 8.81
N GLY A 167 -3.82 16.69 7.85
CA GLY A 167 -4.35 15.35 8.08
C GLY A 167 -5.87 15.27 8.20
N LEU A 168 -6.62 16.33 7.87
CA LEU A 168 -8.07 16.30 7.96
C LEU A 168 -8.69 15.35 6.92
N ILE A 169 -9.42 14.35 7.41
CA ILE A 169 -10.14 13.36 6.60
C ILE A 169 -11.62 13.72 6.57
N GLY A 170 -12.23 13.72 5.38
CA GLY A 170 -13.67 13.89 5.22
C GLY A 170 -14.14 15.34 5.14
N SER A 171 -13.23 16.28 4.88
CA SER A 171 -13.60 17.63 4.44
C SER A 171 -14.32 17.57 3.08
N TYR A 172 -15.12 18.58 2.75
CA TYR A 172 -15.92 18.58 1.54
C TYR A 172 -15.92 19.93 0.83
N THR A 173 -16.08 19.92 -0.48
CA THR A 173 -16.22 21.13 -1.31
C THR A 173 -16.96 20.81 -2.61
N LEU A 174 -17.34 21.84 -3.36
CA LEU A 174 -18.04 21.72 -4.64
C LEU A 174 -17.22 20.88 -5.63
N LYS A 175 -17.88 19.97 -6.36
CA LYS A 175 -17.27 19.11 -7.39
C LYS A 175 -16.58 19.89 -8.52
N THR A 176 -16.94 21.15 -8.71
CA THR A 176 -16.37 22.08 -9.71
C THR A 176 -15.04 22.70 -9.27
N VAL A 177 -14.65 22.58 -8.00
CA VAL A 177 -13.34 23.03 -7.51
C VAL A 177 -12.26 22.04 -7.96
N THR A 178 -11.05 22.55 -8.23
CA THR A 178 -9.92 21.71 -8.62
C THR A 178 -9.06 21.32 -7.41
N LEU A 179 -8.95 20.03 -7.11
CA LEU A 179 -8.05 19.47 -6.07
C LEU A 179 -7.11 18.44 -6.70
N TYR A 180 -6.05 18.06 -5.98
CA TYR A 180 -5.07 17.09 -6.49
C TYR A 180 -5.66 15.67 -6.59
N VAL A 181 -5.06 14.84 -7.44
CA VAL A 181 -5.55 13.50 -7.78
C VAL A 181 -4.45 12.48 -7.56
N TRP A 182 -4.72 11.50 -6.69
CA TRP A 182 -3.80 10.41 -6.38
C TRP A 182 -4.45 9.05 -6.66
N PRO A 183 -4.11 8.40 -7.78
CA PRO A 183 -4.68 7.10 -8.15
C PRO A 183 -4.30 5.98 -7.17
N VAL A 184 -5.24 5.05 -6.98
CA VAL A 184 -5.04 3.80 -6.25
C VAL A 184 -5.65 2.64 -7.04
N ARG A 185 -5.21 1.42 -6.75
CA ARG A 185 -5.86 0.18 -7.19
C ARG A 185 -5.73 -0.92 -6.14
N GLY A 186 -6.54 -1.96 -6.30
CA GLY A 186 -6.39 -3.22 -5.57
C GLY A 186 -5.13 -3.97 -6.00
N ARG A 187 -4.75 -4.96 -5.18
CA ARG A 187 -3.63 -5.87 -5.47
C ARG A 187 -3.97 -6.86 -6.59
#